data_AF-B4VV97-F1
#
_entry.id   AF-B4VV97-F1
#
_cell.length_a   1.000
_cell.length_b   1.000
_cell.length_c   1.000
_cell.angle_alpha   90.00
_cell.angle_beta   90.00
_cell.angle_gamma   90.00
#
_symmetry.space_group_name_H-M   'P 1'
#
loop_
_entity.id
_entity.type
_entity.pdbx_description
1 polymer ?
#
loop_
_entity_poly.entity_id
_entity_poly.type
_entity_poly.pdbx_seq_one_letter_code
_entity_poly.pdbx_strand_id
1 'polypeptide(L)'
;MSAISASAWSVISMQPQLEPLHNCLSQQERISVKTQIVTAILYPLSPSPPPQFGDFQVGAIVQRDRYYGIVAKIETNSYRPITIVWDGTPDEKSDCFAYTTDEIRVLHIKPLPKFIPHQTFICLPPKTVIQLEDGEILMFSQPSYFGVEAVEKDSDRITISNRCERLIVPLSSFPGFAIACTVQLPDRAKLEAASRSLSPSDLRVSNRFCYS
;
A
#
# COMPACT_ATOMS: atom_id res chain seq x y z
N MET A 1 18.21 48.55 -16.29
CA MET A 1 19.47 47.78 -16.37
C MET A 1 19.81 47.28 -14.98
N SER A 2 20.50 46.14 -14.94
CA SER A 2 21.08 45.45 -13.77
C SER A 2 20.22 44.34 -13.18
N ALA A 3 20.53 43.16 -13.73
CA ALA A 3 20.15 41.83 -13.31
C ALA A 3 20.67 41.51 -11.89
N ILE A 4 19.89 40.72 -11.14
CA ILE A 4 20.38 40.02 -9.96
C ILE A 4 20.40 38.53 -10.28
N SER A 5 21.65 38.10 -10.46
CA SER A 5 22.24 36.77 -10.43
C SER A 5 21.39 35.64 -9.82
N ALA A 6 21.26 34.57 -10.60
CA ALA A 6 20.83 33.25 -10.14
C ALA A 6 21.92 32.64 -9.24
N SER A 7 21.62 32.43 -7.96
CA SER A 7 22.43 31.59 -7.08
C SER A 7 21.91 30.15 -7.11
N ALA A 8 22.87 29.25 -7.30
CA ALA A 8 22.72 27.84 -7.56
C ALA A 8 21.93 27.10 -6.48
N TRP A 9 20.90 26.38 -6.91
CA TRP A 9 20.36 25.25 -6.16
C TRP A 9 21.27 24.07 -6.45
N SER A 10 22.12 23.73 -5.49
CA SER A 10 22.85 22.48 -5.46
C SER A 10 21.84 21.34 -5.45
N VAL A 11 21.66 20.70 -6.61
CA VAL A 11 20.95 19.44 -6.74
C VAL A 11 21.79 18.39 -6.01
N ILE A 12 21.44 18.10 -4.77
CA ILE A 12 21.87 16.87 -4.12
C ILE A 12 21.11 15.76 -4.85
N SER A 13 21.78 15.17 -5.85
CA SER A 13 21.32 13.99 -6.54
C SER A 13 21.21 12.86 -5.52
N MET A 14 19.98 12.56 -5.10
CA MET A 14 19.61 11.29 -4.48
C MET A 14 18.97 10.40 -5.56
N GLN A 15 19.77 10.02 -6.56
CA GLN A 15 19.40 9.01 -7.56
C GLN A 15 20.09 7.66 -7.25
N PRO A 16 19.52 6.84 -6.35
CA PRO A 16 19.66 5.40 -6.53
C PRO A 16 18.33 4.62 -6.60
N GLN A 17 17.17 5.28 -6.45
CA GLN A 17 15.89 4.57 -6.22
C GLN A 17 14.92 4.54 -7.43
N LEU A 18 15.25 5.19 -8.56
CA LEU A 18 14.33 5.34 -9.71
C LEU A 18 14.61 4.40 -10.89
N GLU A 19 15.81 3.84 -11.01
CA GLU A 19 16.14 2.94 -12.14
C GLU A 19 15.27 1.67 -12.22
N PRO A 20 14.91 1.00 -11.10
CA PRO A 20 14.05 -0.18 -11.16
C PRO A 20 12.63 0.14 -11.64
N LEU A 21 12.11 1.33 -11.30
CA LEU A 21 10.80 1.81 -11.77
C LEU A 21 10.84 2.19 -13.25
N HIS A 22 11.95 2.78 -13.72
CA HIS A 22 12.16 3.05 -15.14
C HIS A 22 12.10 1.77 -15.98
N ASN A 23 12.65 0.65 -15.50
CA ASN A 23 12.54 -0.64 -16.17
C ASN A 23 11.10 -1.16 -16.27
N CYS A 24 10.24 -0.84 -15.30
CA CYS A 24 8.81 -1.19 -15.35
C CYS A 24 8.00 -0.27 -16.28
N LEU A 25 8.39 1.00 -16.40
CA LEU A 25 7.65 2.05 -17.12
C LEU A 25 7.94 2.10 -18.64
N SER A 26 9.03 1.49 -19.07
CA SER A 26 9.52 1.58 -20.44
C SER A 26 8.85 0.53 -21.32
N GLN A 27 7.71 0.91 -21.88
CA GLN A 27 7.01 0.18 -22.93
C GLN A 27 7.75 0.30 -24.26
N GLN A 28 8.77 -0.51 -24.55
CA GLN A 28 9.19 -0.80 -25.93
C GLN A 28 10.35 -1.81 -25.98
N GLU A 29 10.00 -3.09 -25.86
CA GLU A 29 10.53 -4.18 -26.69
C GLU A 29 9.77 -5.46 -26.26
N ARG A 30 8.98 -6.03 -27.18
CA ARG A 30 8.30 -7.31 -26.93
C ARG A 30 9.33 -8.44 -27.00
N ILE A 31 10.11 -8.58 -25.93
CA ILE A 31 10.65 -9.88 -25.56
C ILE A 31 9.42 -10.77 -25.31
N SER A 32 9.41 -12.00 -25.82
CA SER A 32 8.35 -12.96 -25.53
C SER A 32 8.41 -13.31 -24.04
N VAL A 33 7.73 -12.53 -23.21
CA VAL A 33 7.69 -12.69 -21.76
C VAL A 33 6.93 -13.98 -21.46
N LYS A 34 7.63 -15.01 -20.95
CA LYS A 34 7.01 -16.28 -20.52
C LYS A 34 6.01 -15.95 -19.41
N THR A 35 4.73 -16.26 -19.64
CA THR A 35 3.70 -16.20 -18.59
C THR A 35 3.83 -17.45 -17.73
N GLN A 36 3.89 -17.26 -16.41
CA GLN A 36 4.09 -18.33 -15.45
C GLN A 36 2.98 -18.26 -14.40
N ILE A 37 2.33 -19.40 -14.15
CA ILE A 37 1.24 -19.52 -13.20
C ILE A 37 1.82 -20.03 -11.89
N VAL A 38 1.64 -19.26 -10.82
CA VAL A 38 2.07 -19.59 -9.47
C VAL A 38 0.96 -20.35 -8.77
N THR A 39 1.28 -21.54 -8.25
CA THR A 39 0.36 -22.39 -7.50
C THR A 39 0.47 -22.19 -6.00
N ALA A 40 1.67 -21.86 -5.50
CA ALA A 40 1.89 -21.63 -4.08
C ALA A 40 3.03 -20.63 -3.80
N ILE A 41 2.91 -19.94 -2.67
CA ILE A 41 3.96 -19.12 -2.07
C ILE A 41 4.54 -19.90 -0.90
N LEU A 42 5.79 -20.36 -1.04
CA LEU A 42 6.47 -21.15 -0.01
C LEU A 42 7.14 -20.24 1.03
N TYR A 43 7.54 -19.02 0.63
CA TYR A 43 8.08 -18.01 1.52
C TYR A 43 7.93 -16.59 0.92
N PRO A 44 7.69 -15.55 1.74
CA PRO A 44 7.30 -15.60 3.14
C PRO A 44 5.90 -16.23 3.28
N LEU A 45 5.70 -16.96 4.38
CA LEU A 45 4.36 -17.46 4.71
C LEU A 45 3.45 -16.27 5.03
N SER A 46 2.24 -16.28 4.48
CA SER A 46 1.27 -15.21 4.72
C SER A 46 1.05 -15.01 6.22
N PRO A 47 1.11 -13.77 6.72
CA PRO A 47 0.82 -13.51 8.13
C PRO A 47 -0.62 -13.93 8.43
N SER A 48 -0.83 -14.49 9.63
CA SER A 48 -2.18 -14.79 10.11
C SER A 48 -3.06 -13.53 10.03
N PRO A 49 -4.34 -13.64 9.65
CA PRO A 49 -5.23 -12.49 9.65
C PRO A 49 -5.17 -11.80 11.02
N PRO A 50 -5.09 -10.46 11.06
CA PRO A 50 -5.02 -9.75 12.32
C PRO A 50 -6.24 -10.08 13.18
N PRO A 51 -6.08 -10.11 14.52
CA PRO A 51 -7.20 -10.30 15.43
C PRO A 51 -8.34 -9.34 15.10
N GLN A 52 -9.58 -9.86 15.14
CA GLN A 52 -10.80 -9.11 14.89
C GLN A 52 -11.79 -9.35 16.05
N PHE A 53 -12.50 -8.30 16.46
CA PHE A 53 -13.56 -8.38 17.45
C PHE A 53 -14.72 -7.46 17.04
N GLY A 54 -15.80 -8.05 16.54
CA GLY A 54 -16.89 -7.29 15.91
C GLY A 54 -16.36 -6.48 14.71
N ASP A 55 -16.64 -5.18 14.70
CA ASP A 55 -16.18 -4.25 13.67
C ASP A 55 -14.72 -3.79 13.83
N PHE A 56 -14.06 -4.15 14.94
CA PHE A 56 -12.70 -3.73 15.24
C PHE A 56 -11.68 -4.74 14.72
N GLN A 57 -10.67 -4.23 14.01
CA GLN A 57 -9.51 -4.98 13.53
C GLN A 57 -8.25 -4.18 13.89
N VAL A 58 -7.14 -4.86 14.20
CA VAL A 58 -5.83 -4.17 14.34
C VAL A 58 -5.52 -3.36 13.08
N GLY A 59 -5.18 -2.08 13.25
CA GLY A 59 -4.97 -1.11 12.18
C GLY A 59 -6.22 -0.35 11.75
N ALA A 60 -7.41 -0.67 12.28
CA ALA A 60 -8.63 0.10 12.01
C ALA A 60 -8.52 1.50 12.60
N ILE A 61 -9.03 2.49 11.86
CA ILE A 61 -9.13 3.88 12.33
C ILE A 61 -10.41 4.01 13.14
N VAL A 62 -10.29 4.59 14.32
CA VAL A 62 -11.36 4.77 15.28
C VAL A 62 -11.47 6.23 15.68
N GLN A 63 -12.67 6.63 16.10
CA GLN A 63 -12.96 7.97 16.57
C GLN A 63 -13.64 7.90 17.94
N ARG A 64 -13.25 8.82 18.82
CA ARG A 64 -13.97 9.15 20.04
C ARG A 64 -14.02 10.66 20.17
N ASP A 65 -15.23 11.21 20.25
CA ASP A 65 -15.48 12.65 20.20
C ASP A 65 -14.78 13.31 18.99
N ARG A 66 -13.76 14.13 19.23
CA ARG A 66 -12.97 14.84 18.21
C ARG A 66 -11.61 14.19 17.91
N TYR A 67 -11.28 13.09 18.59
CA TYR A 67 -9.97 12.44 18.50
C TYR A 67 -10.04 11.23 17.57
N TYR A 68 -8.96 11.05 16.81
CA TYR A 68 -8.77 9.90 15.93
C TYR A 68 -7.63 9.05 16.47
N GLY A 69 -7.75 7.74 16.30
CA GLY A 69 -6.72 6.80 16.71
C GLY A 69 -6.73 5.54 15.86
N ILE A 70 -5.77 4.67 16.14
CA ILE A 70 -5.62 3.39 15.46
C ILE A 70 -5.72 2.27 16.49
N VAL A 71 -6.49 1.23 16.17
CA VAL A 71 -6.53 0.01 16.99
C VAL A 71 -5.16 -0.66 16.94
N ALA A 72 -4.45 -0.67 18.07
CA ALA A 72 -3.13 -1.27 18.20
C ALA A 72 -3.19 -2.74 18.60
N LYS A 73 -4.16 -3.11 19.45
CA LYS A 73 -4.28 -4.46 20.00
C LYS A 73 -5.73 -4.81 20.27
N ILE A 74 -6.06 -6.09 20.13
CA ILE A 74 -7.35 -6.67 20.51
C ILE A 74 -7.10 -7.85 21.46
N GLU A 75 -7.72 -7.79 22.64
CA GLU A 75 -7.68 -8.84 23.66
C GLU A 75 -9.11 -9.30 23.98
N THR A 76 -9.60 -10.31 23.28
CA THR A 76 -11.00 -10.76 23.35
C THR A 76 -11.42 -11.27 24.74
N ASN A 77 -10.47 -11.62 25.59
CA ASN A 77 -10.72 -12.11 26.94
C ASN A 77 -10.73 -10.99 28.00
N SER A 78 -10.56 -9.73 27.58
CA SER A 78 -10.59 -8.55 28.45
C SER A 78 -11.99 -7.93 28.47
N TYR A 79 -12.39 -7.37 29.61
CA TYR A 79 -13.59 -6.53 29.71
C TYR A 79 -13.50 -5.28 28.82
N ARG A 80 -12.29 -4.78 28.57
CA ARG A 80 -11.98 -3.66 27.66
C ARG A 80 -11.08 -4.18 26.54
N PRO A 81 -11.65 -4.79 25.49
CA PRO A 81 -10.89 -5.59 24.54
C PRO A 81 -10.08 -4.78 23.53
N ILE A 82 -10.35 -3.48 23.35
CA ILE A 82 -9.77 -2.69 22.25
C ILE A 82 -8.73 -1.69 22.78
N THR A 83 -7.46 -1.86 22.42
CA THR A 83 -6.41 -0.88 22.73
C THR A 83 -6.20 0.07 21.55
N ILE A 84 -6.25 1.38 21.81
CA ILE A 84 -6.08 2.43 20.81
C ILE A 84 -4.81 3.23 21.08
N VAL A 85 -4.09 3.55 20.01
CA VAL A 85 -3.08 4.61 19.98
C VAL A 85 -3.73 5.84 19.35
N TRP A 86 -3.86 6.92 20.12
CA TRP A 86 -4.48 8.16 19.66
C TRP A 86 -3.49 9.06 18.92
N ASP A 87 -3.98 9.75 17.89
CA ASP A 87 -3.28 10.82 17.19
C ASP A 87 -3.36 12.09 18.05
N GLY A 88 -2.36 12.26 18.94
CA GLY A 88 -2.27 13.30 19.96
C GLY A 88 -0.84 13.82 20.11
N THR A 89 -0.72 15.10 20.49
CA THR A 89 0.44 16.00 20.32
C THR A 89 1.82 15.45 20.71
N PRO A 90 2.90 15.91 20.04
CA PRO A 90 4.28 15.39 20.16
C PRO A 90 4.91 15.42 21.55
N ASP A 91 4.26 16.03 22.55
CA ASP A 91 4.77 16.15 23.92
C ASP A 91 4.13 15.15 24.91
N GLU A 92 3.11 14.39 24.50
CA GLU A 92 2.55 13.31 25.32
C GLU A 92 3.02 11.96 24.75
N LYS A 93 3.55 11.10 25.62
CA LYS A 93 3.78 9.69 25.26
C LYS A 93 2.49 9.17 24.63
N SER A 94 2.58 8.50 23.48
CA SER A 94 1.43 7.88 22.82
C SER A 94 0.74 6.93 23.79
N ASP A 95 -0.24 7.43 24.53
CA ASP A 95 -0.87 6.68 25.60
C ASP A 95 -1.79 5.64 24.97
N CYS A 96 -1.46 4.37 25.21
CA CYS A 96 -2.24 3.23 24.78
C CYS A 96 -3.35 3.00 25.81
N PHE A 97 -4.60 3.28 25.45
CA PHE A 97 -5.74 3.08 26.34
C PHE A 97 -6.65 1.96 25.85
N ALA A 98 -7.22 1.21 26.80
CA ALA A 98 -8.15 0.12 26.53
C ALA A 98 -9.62 0.57 26.68
N TYR A 99 -10.46 0.17 25.74
CA TYR A 99 -11.84 0.60 25.60
C TYR A 99 -12.79 -0.58 25.42
N THR A 100 -14.04 -0.39 25.80
CA THR A 100 -15.16 -1.23 25.39
C THR A 100 -15.63 -0.83 23.99
N THR A 101 -16.38 -1.70 23.31
CA THR A 101 -16.82 -1.45 21.93
C THR A 101 -17.85 -0.34 21.78
N ASP A 102 -18.52 0.06 22.87
CA ASP A 102 -19.52 1.13 22.92
C ASP A 102 -18.92 2.52 23.20
N GLU A 103 -17.68 2.59 23.70
CA GLU A 103 -17.00 3.87 24.01
C GLU A 103 -16.35 4.53 22.78
N ILE A 104 -16.22 3.77 21.68
CA ILE A 104 -15.42 4.14 20.51
C ILE A 104 -16.15 3.72 19.24
N ARG A 105 -16.01 4.52 18.18
CA ARG A 105 -16.63 4.23 16.89
C ARG A 105 -15.57 3.88 15.86
N VAL A 106 -15.73 2.74 15.19
CA VAL A 106 -14.92 2.42 14.00
C VAL A 106 -15.34 3.34 12.86
N LEU A 107 -14.35 4.00 12.25
CA LEU A 107 -14.58 4.70 11.00
C LEU A 107 -14.40 3.69 9.87
N HIS A 108 -15.49 3.41 9.16
CA HIS A 108 -15.47 2.61 7.94
C HIS A 108 -14.88 3.40 6.77
N ILE A 109 -13.62 3.81 6.91
CA ILE A 109 -12.83 4.35 5.83
C ILE A 109 -12.55 3.18 4.90
N LYS A 110 -13.14 3.21 3.70
CA LYS A 110 -12.87 2.18 2.70
C LYS A 110 -11.38 2.23 2.37
N PRO A 111 -10.60 1.18 2.66
CA PRO A 111 -9.21 1.15 2.24
C PRO A 111 -9.17 1.28 0.72
N LEU A 112 -8.30 2.16 0.22
CA LEU A 112 -8.05 2.23 -1.21
C LEU A 112 -7.57 0.84 -1.69
N PRO A 113 -7.95 0.41 -2.89
CA PRO A 113 -7.45 -0.85 -3.43
C PRO A 113 -5.92 -0.84 -3.38
N LYS A 114 -5.32 -1.80 -2.67
CA LYS A 114 -3.86 -1.88 -2.51
C LYS A 114 -3.13 -2.04 -3.84
N PHE A 115 -3.76 -2.74 -4.78
CA PHE A 115 -3.22 -3.02 -6.11
C PHE A 115 -4.22 -2.53 -7.16
N ILE A 116 -3.87 -1.46 -7.86
CA ILE A 116 -4.66 -0.88 -8.95
C ILE A 116 -3.97 -1.25 -10.28
N PRO A 117 -4.68 -1.95 -11.18
CA PRO A 117 -4.18 -2.28 -12.52
C PRO A 117 -3.60 -1.07 -13.25
N HIS A 118 -2.43 -1.26 -13.86
CA HIS A 118 -1.69 -0.27 -14.64
C HIS A 118 -1.33 1.02 -13.90
N GLN A 119 -1.52 1.07 -12.58
CA GLN A 119 -1.19 2.22 -11.75
C GLN A 119 -0.22 1.84 -10.64
N THR A 120 -0.32 0.63 -10.08
CA THR A 120 0.52 0.21 -8.96
C THR A 120 1.77 -0.51 -9.41
N PHE A 121 2.90 -0.14 -8.80
CA PHE A 121 4.15 -0.90 -8.83
C PHE A 121 4.35 -1.58 -7.48
N ILE A 122 4.76 -2.84 -7.52
CA ILE A 122 4.96 -3.68 -6.35
C ILE A 122 6.41 -4.17 -6.28
N CYS A 123 6.81 -4.52 -5.07
CA CYS A 123 8.06 -5.20 -4.78
C CYS A 123 7.75 -6.55 -4.15
N LEU A 124 8.30 -7.62 -4.70
CA LEU A 124 8.42 -8.89 -4.01
C LEU A 124 9.63 -8.80 -3.05
N PRO A 125 9.45 -9.15 -1.76
CA PRO A 125 10.54 -9.11 -0.80
C PRO A 125 11.67 -10.08 -1.21
N PRO A 126 12.91 -9.83 -0.76
CA PRO A 126 14.00 -10.76 -1.00
C PRO A 126 13.71 -12.12 -0.34
N LYS A 127 14.30 -13.17 -0.89
CA LYS A 127 14.11 -14.58 -0.51
C LYS A 127 12.68 -15.08 -0.73
N THR A 128 11.87 -14.39 -1.54
CA THR A 128 10.55 -14.92 -1.92
C THR A 128 10.74 -16.23 -2.69
N VAL A 129 10.03 -17.28 -2.28
CA VAL A 129 10.06 -18.60 -2.92
C VAL A 129 8.65 -18.94 -3.38
N ILE A 130 8.50 -19.19 -4.68
CA ILE A 130 7.22 -19.50 -5.30
C ILE A 130 7.30 -20.83 -6.06
N GLN A 131 6.20 -21.56 -6.07
CA GLN A 131 6.04 -22.79 -6.84
C GLN A 131 5.14 -22.51 -8.05
N LEU A 132 5.61 -22.93 -9.22
CA LEU A 132 4.88 -22.82 -10.48
C LEU A 132 3.95 -24.03 -10.69
N GLU A 133 3.07 -23.91 -11.67
CA GLU A 133 2.14 -24.99 -12.08
C GLU A 133 2.85 -26.22 -12.66
N ASP A 134 3.97 -26.04 -13.35
CA ASP A 134 4.82 -27.13 -13.86
C ASP A 134 5.68 -27.80 -12.77
N GLY A 135 5.57 -27.34 -11.53
CA GLY A 135 6.33 -27.84 -10.38
C GLY A 135 7.72 -27.20 -10.22
N GLU A 136 8.13 -26.29 -11.10
CA GLU A 136 9.36 -25.51 -10.95
C GLU A 136 9.26 -24.59 -9.72
N ILE A 137 10.39 -24.37 -9.04
CA ILE A 137 10.49 -23.47 -7.89
C ILE A 137 11.37 -22.28 -8.29
N LEU A 138 10.82 -21.08 -8.18
CA LEU A 138 11.56 -19.84 -8.37
C LEU A 138 11.89 -19.21 -7.02
N MET A 139 13.14 -18.75 -6.88
CA MET A 139 13.61 -18.03 -5.71
C MET A 139 14.13 -16.65 -6.12
N PHE A 140 13.52 -15.61 -5.56
CA PHE A 140 13.94 -14.24 -5.74
C PHE A 140 14.97 -13.88 -4.66
N SER A 141 16.25 -14.06 -4.95
CA SER A 141 17.34 -13.78 -4.00
C SER A 141 17.41 -12.31 -3.56
N GLN A 142 16.91 -11.40 -4.40
CA GLN A 142 16.89 -9.95 -4.21
C GLN A 142 15.47 -9.39 -4.38
N PRO A 143 15.20 -8.16 -3.88
CA PRO A 143 13.93 -7.50 -4.14
C PRO A 143 13.63 -7.44 -5.64
N SER A 144 12.43 -7.86 -6.02
CA SER A 144 12.05 -7.95 -7.44
C SER A 144 10.83 -7.08 -7.71
N TYR A 145 10.91 -6.25 -8.75
CA TYR A 145 9.96 -5.17 -9.01
C TYR A 145 9.07 -5.48 -10.19
N PHE A 146 7.78 -5.18 -10.04
CA PHE A 146 6.77 -5.48 -11.05
C PHE A 146 5.73 -4.36 -11.13
N GLY A 147 5.13 -4.21 -12.31
CA GLY A 147 3.86 -3.51 -12.49
C GLY A 147 2.68 -4.45 -12.26
N VAL A 148 1.58 -3.94 -11.69
CA VAL A 148 0.32 -4.67 -11.60
C VAL A 148 -0.42 -4.54 -12.93
N GLU A 149 -0.69 -5.65 -13.61
CA GLU A 149 -1.46 -5.67 -14.85
C GLU A 149 -2.95 -5.87 -14.61
N ALA A 150 -3.31 -6.81 -13.73
CA ALA A 150 -4.70 -7.16 -13.47
C ALA A 150 -4.88 -7.66 -12.04
N VAL A 151 -6.07 -7.41 -11.48
CA VAL A 151 -6.48 -7.92 -10.17
C VAL A 151 -7.89 -8.47 -10.32
N GLU A 152 -8.03 -9.78 -10.19
CA GLU A 152 -9.28 -10.51 -10.34
C GLU A 152 -9.68 -11.08 -8.97
N LYS A 153 -10.55 -10.36 -8.26
CA LYS A 153 -10.93 -10.73 -6.89
C LYS A 153 -11.73 -12.03 -6.84
N ASP A 154 -12.60 -12.26 -7.82
CA ASP A 154 -13.49 -13.43 -7.86
C ASP A 154 -12.72 -14.74 -8.12
N SER A 155 -11.60 -14.68 -8.85
CA SER A 155 -10.73 -15.81 -9.13
C SER A 155 -9.52 -15.90 -8.19
N ASP A 156 -9.44 -15.01 -7.20
CA ASP A 156 -8.30 -14.84 -6.27
C ASP A 156 -6.95 -14.70 -7.00
N ARG A 157 -6.87 -13.88 -8.06
CA ARG A 157 -5.66 -13.75 -8.88
C ARG A 157 -5.17 -12.32 -9.00
N ILE A 158 -3.85 -12.17 -8.98
CA ILE A 158 -3.14 -10.96 -9.38
C ILE A 158 -2.15 -11.29 -10.49
N THR A 159 -2.18 -10.50 -11.56
CA THR A 159 -1.19 -10.58 -12.63
C THR A 159 -0.21 -9.44 -12.48
N ILE A 160 1.07 -9.79 -12.40
CA ILE A 160 2.18 -8.85 -12.30
C ILE A 160 3.18 -9.11 -13.42
N SER A 161 3.85 -8.07 -13.91
CA SER A 161 4.85 -8.22 -14.95
C SER A 161 5.99 -7.22 -14.82
N ASN A 162 7.13 -7.63 -15.36
CA ASN A 162 8.27 -6.77 -15.64
C ASN A 162 8.77 -7.07 -17.07
N ARG A 163 9.95 -6.57 -17.43
CA ARG A 163 10.53 -6.80 -18.78
C ARG A 163 10.90 -8.26 -19.06
N CYS A 164 11.13 -9.05 -18.03
CA CYS A 164 11.68 -10.40 -18.12
C CYS A 164 10.59 -11.48 -17.96
N GLU A 165 9.63 -11.25 -17.07
CA GLU A 165 8.68 -12.27 -16.65
C GLU A 165 7.28 -11.68 -16.38
N ARG A 166 6.28 -12.56 -16.49
CA ARG A 166 4.89 -12.27 -16.20
C ARG A 166 4.35 -13.39 -15.32
N LEU A 167 3.89 -13.03 -14.13
CA LEU A 167 3.45 -13.98 -13.10
C LEU A 167 1.96 -13.80 -12.83
N ILE A 168 1.23 -14.91 -12.73
CA ILE A 168 -0.14 -14.95 -12.22
C ILE A 168 -0.10 -15.61 -10.85
N VAL A 169 -0.47 -14.89 -9.81
CA VAL A 169 -0.26 -15.28 -8.42
C VAL A 169 -1.58 -15.29 -7.64
N PRO A 170 -1.80 -16.23 -6.69
CA PRO A 170 -2.97 -16.18 -5.82
C PRO A 170 -2.95 -14.92 -4.94
N LEU A 171 -4.01 -14.09 -5.04
CA LEU A 171 -4.07 -12.79 -4.41
C LEU A 171 -4.07 -12.89 -2.87
N SER A 172 -4.78 -13.89 -2.32
CA SER A 172 -4.84 -14.18 -0.88
C SER A 172 -3.48 -14.47 -0.24
N SER A 173 -2.54 -15.04 -1.01
CA SER A 173 -1.19 -15.42 -0.54
C SER A 173 -0.10 -14.48 -1.04
N PHE A 174 -0.46 -13.43 -1.79
CA PHE A 174 0.49 -12.59 -2.50
C PHE A 174 1.49 -11.91 -1.55
N PRO A 175 2.81 -12.15 -1.69
CA PRO A 175 3.81 -11.65 -0.75
C PRO A 175 4.28 -10.22 -1.08
N GLY A 176 3.85 -9.67 -2.21
CA GLY A 176 4.30 -8.36 -2.67
C GLY A 176 3.62 -7.20 -1.96
N PHE A 177 4.33 -6.09 -1.82
CA PHE A 177 3.82 -4.84 -1.27
C PHE A 177 3.92 -3.71 -2.30
N ALA A 178 2.95 -2.80 -2.27
CA ALA A 178 2.95 -1.63 -3.15
C ALA A 178 4.06 -0.65 -2.75
N ILE A 179 4.89 -0.26 -3.72
CA ILE A 179 5.99 0.68 -3.52
C ILE A 179 5.74 2.04 -4.18
N ALA A 180 4.94 2.06 -5.25
CA ALA A 180 4.59 3.29 -5.96
C ALA A 180 3.23 3.14 -6.64
N CYS A 181 2.58 4.27 -6.89
CA CYS A 181 1.36 4.34 -7.67
C CYS A 181 1.43 5.54 -8.60
N THR A 182 1.07 5.38 -9.87
CA THR A 182 0.81 6.52 -10.73
C THR A 182 -0.50 7.16 -10.29
N VAL A 183 -0.47 8.48 -10.08
CA VAL A 183 -1.68 9.25 -9.81
C VAL A 183 -1.94 10.06 -11.06
N GLN A 184 -3.03 9.75 -11.77
CA GLN A 184 -3.50 10.64 -12.81
C GLN A 184 -4.08 11.88 -12.14
N LEU A 185 -3.42 13.03 -12.33
CA LEU A 185 -3.96 14.30 -11.88
C LEU A 185 -5.25 14.57 -12.66
N PRO A 186 -6.34 14.99 -11.99
CA PRO A 186 -7.55 15.39 -12.69
C PRO A 186 -7.25 16.51 -13.68
N ASP A 187 -7.93 16.49 -14.82
CA ASP A 187 -7.86 17.58 -15.79
C ASP A 187 -8.14 18.92 -15.09
N ARG A 188 -7.44 19.97 -15.52
CA ARG A 188 -7.55 21.32 -14.93
C ARG A 188 -9.01 21.78 -14.79
N ALA A 189 -9.87 21.48 -15.76
CA ALA A 189 -11.29 21.79 -15.72
C ALA A 189 -12.04 21.10 -14.57
N LYS A 190 -11.71 19.84 -14.25
CA LYS A 190 -12.28 19.11 -13.11
C LYS A 190 -11.77 19.67 -11.79
N LEU A 191 -10.49 20.07 -11.75
CA LEU A 191 -9.89 20.70 -10.58
C LEU A 191 -10.53 22.07 -10.27
N GLU A 192 -10.77 22.88 -11.30
CA GLU A 192 -11.42 24.18 -11.19
C GLU A 192 -12.93 24.09 -10.89
N ALA A 193 -13.59 23.02 -11.33
CA ALA A 193 -14.97 22.73 -10.92
C ALA A 193 -15.05 22.31 -9.45
N ALA A 194 -14.13 21.43 -9.01
CA ALA A 194 -14.06 20.98 -7.63
C ALA A 194 -13.70 22.14 -6.68
N SER A 195 -12.76 23.01 -7.03
CA SER A 195 -12.41 24.15 -6.17
C SER A 195 -13.55 25.14 -5.95
N ARG A 196 -14.55 25.16 -6.84
CA ARG A 196 -15.78 25.96 -6.70
C ARG A 196 -16.85 25.27 -5.85
N SER A 197 -16.77 23.95 -5.67
CA SER A 197 -17.75 23.15 -4.92
C SER A 197 -17.25 22.63 -3.58
N LEU A 198 -15.94 22.69 -3.32
CA LEU A 198 -15.33 22.20 -2.10
C LEU A 198 -15.52 23.22 -0.98
N SER A 199 -16.27 22.80 0.04
CA SER A 199 -16.28 23.44 1.36
C SER A 199 -14.98 23.08 2.10
N PRO A 200 -14.47 23.91 3.02
CA PRO A 200 -13.33 23.56 3.90
C PRO A 200 -13.48 22.21 4.62
N SER A 201 -14.70 21.67 4.71
CA SER A 201 -15.03 20.38 5.31
C SER A 201 -14.76 19.15 4.40
N ASP A 202 -14.49 19.34 3.11
CA ASP A 202 -14.40 18.23 2.13
C ASP A 202 -13.00 17.60 2.01
N LEU A 203 -12.16 17.75 3.04
CA LEU A 203 -10.82 17.17 3.09
C LEU A 203 -10.88 15.63 3.16
N ARG A 204 -10.61 14.98 2.03
CA ARG A 204 -10.22 13.57 1.99
C ARG A 204 -8.71 13.47 2.19
N VAL A 205 -8.30 13.24 3.43
CA VAL A 205 -6.89 13.00 3.78
C VAL A 205 -6.50 11.58 3.37
N SER A 206 -5.47 11.45 2.52
CA SER A 206 -4.78 10.18 2.30
C SER A 206 -3.53 10.13 3.17
N ASN A 207 -3.59 9.48 4.32
CA ASN A 207 -2.39 9.19 5.11
C ASN A 207 -1.68 7.97 4.51
N ARG A 208 -0.46 8.18 3.99
CA ARG A 208 0.49 7.09 3.69
C ARG A 208 1.49 7.00 4.84
N PHE A 209 1.24 6.09 5.78
CA PHE A 209 2.29 5.65 6.69
C PHE A 209 3.05 4.51 6.03
N CYS A 210 4.30 4.78 5.64
CA CYS A 210 5.28 3.75 5.34
C CYS A 210 5.91 3.33 6.68
N TYR A 211 5.53 2.18 7.22
CA TYR A 211 6.34 1.56 8.27
C TYR A 211 7.41 0.69 7.60
N SER A 212 8.62 0.82 8.12
CA SER A 212 9.82 0.06 7.75
C SER A 212 9.84 -1.32 8.39
#